data_AF-A0A921YL96-F1
#
_entry.id   AF-A0A921YL96-F1
#
_cell.length_a   1.000
_cell.length_b   1.000
_cell.length_c   1.000
_cell.angle_alpha   90.00
_cell.angle_beta   90.00
_cell.angle_gamma   90.00
#
_symmetry.space_group_name_H-M   'P 1'
#
loop_
_entity.id
_entity.type
_entity.pdbx_description
1 polymer ?
#
loop_
_entity_poly.entity_id
_entity_poly.type
_entity_poly.pdbx_seq_one_letter_code
_entity_poly.pdbx_strand_id
1 'polypeptide(L)'
;METKTTKMPKVAKVKNKAPAEIQITAEQLLREAKERDLEILPPPPKQKISDPEELRDYQHRKRKAFEDNIRKNRMVIGNWLKYAQWEESQKQVQRARSIYERALDVDHRNVTLW
;
A
#
# COMPACT_ATOMS: atom_id res chain seq x y z
N MET A 1 -5.38 -7.01 69.76
CA MET A 1 -4.55 -8.06 69.14
C MET A 1 -5.15 -8.37 67.78
N GLU A 2 -4.69 -7.72 66.72
CA GLU A 2 -5.14 -8.01 65.35
C GLU A 2 -4.04 -8.78 64.62
N THR A 3 -4.31 -10.05 64.32
CA THR A 3 -3.42 -10.91 63.57
C THR A 3 -3.62 -10.65 62.07
N LYS A 4 -2.66 -9.99 61.43
CA LYS A 4 -2.63 -9.86 59.97
C LYS A 4 -2.48 -11.24 59.34
N THR A 5 -3.54 -11.72 58.69
CA THR A 5 -3.52 -12.96 57.90
C THR A 5 -2.66 -12.75 56.66
N THR A 6 -1.49 -13.35 56.64
CA THR A 6 -0.60 -13.36 55.47
C THR A 6 -1.24 -14.23 54.39
N LYS A 7 -1.80 -13.62 53.35
CA LYS A 7 -2.31 -14.34 52.18
C LYS A 7 -1.13 -14.95 51.42
N MET A 8 -1.02 -16.27 51.46
CA MET A 8 -0.05 -17.02 50.67
C MET A 8 -0.28 -16.79 49.17
N PRO A 9 0.78 -16.69 48.34
CA PRO A 9 0.65 -16.51 46.91
C PRO A 9 -0.02 -17.75 46.31
N LYS A 10 -1.09 -17.55 45.51
CA LYS A 10 -1.78 -18.64 44.83
C LYS A 10 -0.79 -19.37 43.92
N VAL A 11 -0.45 -20.61 44.27
CA VAL A 11 0.37 -21.49 43.44
C VAL A 11 -0.33 -21.66 42.08
N ALA A 12 0.38 -21.35 41.00
CA ALA A 12 -0.15 -21.49 39.65
C ALA A 12 -0.58 -22.95 39.41
N LYS A 13 -1.83 -23.16 38.99
CA LYS A 13 -2.36 -24.49 38.65
C LYS A 13 -1.46 -25.13 37.58
N VAL A 14 -0.98 -26.34 37.86
CA VAL A 14 -0.19 -27.14 36.93
C VAL A 14 -1.03 -27.43 35.68
N LYS A 15 -0.51 -27.10 34.50
CA LYS A 15 -1.15 -27.40 33.21
C LYS A 15 -0.89 -28.86 32.82
N ASN A 16 -1.84 -29.46 32.10
CA ASN A 16 -1.70 -30.81 31.57
C ASN A 16 -0.49 -30.89 30.61
N LYS A 17 0.34 -31.93 30.76
CA LYS A 17 1.53 -32.21 29.94
C LYS A 17 1.36 -33.42 29.01
N ALA A 18 0.14 -33.93 28.86
CA ALA A 18 -0.16 -34.96 27.88
C ALA A 18 0.20 -34.48 26.47
N PRO A 19 0.62 -35.38 25.55
CA PRO A 19 0.89 -35.02 24.17
C PRO A 19 -0.36 -34.41 23.53
N ALA A 20 -0.17 -33.35 22.75
CA ALA A 20 -1.24 -32.76 21.97
C ALA A 20 -1.68 -33.72 20.86
N GLU A 21 -2.99 -33.87 20.68
CA GLU A 21 -3.58 -34.69 19.63
C GLU A 21 -3.26 -34.16 18.22
N ILE A 22 -3.23 -32.82 18.08
CA ILE A 22 -2.84 -32.13 16.84
C ILE A 22 -1.55 -31.38 17.10
N GLN A 23 -0.53 -31.67 16.29
CA GLN A 23 0.74 -30.95 16.32
C GLN A 23 0.63 -29.69 15.46
N ILE A 24 1.13 -28.57 15.98
CA ILE A 24 1.16 -27.31 15.23
C ILE A 24 2.18 -27.46 14.09
N THR A 25 1.71 -27.35 12.84
CA THR A 25 2.57 -27.43 11.66
C THR A 25 3.01 -26.05 11.20
N ALA A 26 4.11 -26.01 10.43
CA ALA A 26 4.56 -24.77 9.80
C ALA A 26 3.50 -24.21 8.84
N GLU A 27 2.77 -25.07 8.12
CA GLU A 27 1.68 -24.64 7.24
C GLU A 27 0.55 -23.95 8.02
N GLN A 28 0.15 -24.49 9.17
CA GLN A 28 -0.89 -23.91 10.00
C GLN A 28 -0.51 -22.50 10.47
N LEU A 29 0.75 -22.32 10.91
CA LEU A 29 1.26 -21.01 11.32
C LEU A 29 1.27 -20.01 10.16
N LEU A 30 1.70 -20.43 8.96
CA LEU A 30 1.75 -19.56 7.79
C LEU A 30 0.36 -19.20 7.26
N ARG A 31 -0.59 -20.15 7.31
CA ARG A 31 -1.99 -19.92 6.92
C ARG A 31 -2.66 -18.92 7.87
N GLU A 32 -2.53 -19.13 9.18
CA GLU A 32 -3.10 -18.22 10.18
C GLU A 32 -2.46 -16.84 10.10
N ALA A 33 -1.14 -16.76 9.89
CA ALA A 33 -0.45 -15.49 9.70
C ALA A 33 -0.97 -14.73 8.47
N LYS A 34 -1.22 -15.43 7.36
CA LYS A 34 -1.80 -14.83 6.15
C LYS A 34 -3.25 -14.40 6.37
N GLU A 35 -4.10 -15.25 6.94
CA GLU A 35 -5.53 -14.96 7.15
C GLU A 35 -5.79 -13.80 8.11
N ARG A 36 -4.85 -13.50 9.00
CA ARG A 36 -4.97 -12.32 9.86
C ARG A 36 -4.89 -10.99 9.11
N ASP A 37 -4.38 -10.97 7.86
CA ASP A 37 -4.37 -9.82 6.95
C ASP A 37 -3.94 -8.49 7.62
N LEU A 38 -3.04 -8.56 8.63
CA LEU A 38 -2.72 -7.41 9.51
C LEU A 38 -2.13 -6.21 8.76
N GLU A 39 -1.54 -6.46 7.59
CA GLU A 39 -0.88 -5.46 6.76
C GLU A 39 -1.74 -4.97 5.59
N ILE A 40 -2.91 -5.57 5.34
CA ILE A 40 -3.79 -5.15 4.26
C ILE A 40 -4.55 -3.90 4.71
N LEU A 41 -4.14 -2.75 4.17
CA LEU A 41 -4.92 -1.53 4.31
C LEU A 41 -6.25 -1.69 3.58
N PRO A 42 -7.39 -1.32 4.20
CA PRO A 42 -8.67 -1.34 3.50
C PRO A 42 -8.59 -0.44 2.26
N PRO A 43 -9.22 -0.83 1.14
CA PRO A 43 -9.22 -0.01 -0.06
C PRO A 43 -9.88 1.35 0.22
N PRO A 44 -9.41 2.44 -0.40
CA PRO A 44 -10.03 3.74 -0.22
C PRO A 44 -11.49 3.74 -0.69
N PRO A 45 -12.37 4.54 -0.05
CA PRO A 45 -13.77 4.63 -0.44
C PRO A 45 -13.90 5.13 -1.89
N LYS A 46 -14.90 4.61 -2.62
CA LYS A 46 -15.19 5.04 -4.00
C LYS A 46 -15.74 6.46 -3.99
N GLN A 47 -14.90 7.45 -4.27
CA GLN A 47 -15.31 8.84 -4.43
C GLN A 47 -15.97 9.04 -5.80
N LYS A 48 -17.19 9.60 -5.82
CA LYS A 48 -17.83 10.09 -7.04
C LYS A 48 -17.43 11.54 -7.22
N ILE A 49 -17.05 11.92 -8.44
CA ILE A 49 -16.73 13.30 -8.79
C ILE A 49 -17.97 13.88 -9.46
N SER A 50 -18.57 14.89 -8.84
CA SER A 50 -19.80 15.51 -9.32
C SER A 50 -19.55 16.86 -9.96
N ASP A 51 -18.63 17.65 -9.38
CA ASP A 51 -18.42 19.04 -9.79
C ASP A 51 -17.12 19.24 -10.58
N PRO A 52 -17.07 20.23 -11.49
CA PRO A 52 -15.85 20.54 -12.23
C PRO A 52 -14.70 21.03 -11.34
N GLU A 53 -14.99 21.63 -10.18
CA GLU A 53 -14.00 22.02 -9.18
C GLU A 53 -13.38 20.78 -8.51
N GLU A 54 -14.21 19.82 -8.10
CA GLU A 54 -13.74 18.54 -7.56
C GLU A 54 -12.88 17.78 -8.57
N LEU A 55 -13.25 17.82 -9.87
CA LEU A 55 -12.45 17.21 -10.93
C LEU A 55 -11.05 17.85 -11.02
N ARG A 56 -10.96 19.18 -10.88
CA ARG A 56 -9.67 19.89 -10.90
C ARG A 56 -8.82 19.53 -9.70
N ASP A 57 -9.40 19.42 -8.52
CA ASP A 57 -8.70 19.00 -7.30
C ASP A 57 -8.21 17.55 -7.40
N TYR A 58 -9.06 16.65 -7.91
CA TYR A 58 -8.67 15.28 -8.19
C TYR A 58 -7.49 15.23 -9.17
N GLN A 59 -7.57 15.97 -10.28
CA GLN A 59 -6.48 16.05 -11.25
C GLN A 59 -5.21 16.62 -10.62
N HIS A 60 -5.30 17.68 -9.81
CA HIS A 60 -4.16 18.29 -9.15
C HIS A 60 -3.48 17.31 -8.18
N ARG A 61 -4.27 16.60 -7.35
CA ARG A 61 -3.76 15.59 -6.42
C ARG A 61 -3.07 14.44 -7.17
N LYS A 62 -3.67 13.94 -8.26
CA LYS A 62 -3.08 12.86 -9.06
C LYS A 62 -1.81 13.29 -9.77
N ARG A 63 -1.78 14.49 -10.37
CA ARG A 63 -0.58 15.07 -10.99
C ARG A 63 0.56 15.21 -9.99
N LYS A 64 0.28 15.77 -8.81
CA LYS A 64 1.27 15.88 -7.74
C LYS A 64 1.86 14.53 -7.36
N ALA A 65 1.02 13.50 -7.22
CA ALA A 65 1.50 12.14 -6.90
C ALA A 65 2.41 11.56 -8.00
N PHE A 66 2.10 11.78 -9.28
CA PHE A 66 2.95 11.35 -10.39
C PHE A 66 4.27 12.12 -10.43
N GLU A 67 4.23 13.45 -10.33
CA GLU A 67 5.44 14.29 -10.31
C GLU A 67 6.32 13.99 -9.10
N ASP A 68 5.74 13.74 -7.92
CA ASP A 68 6.51 13.35 -6.73
C ASP A 68 7.14 11.96 -6.92
N ASN A 69 6.47 11.03 -7.60
CA ASN A 69 7.04 9.71 -7.92
C ASN A 69 8.17 9.81 -8.95
N ILE A 70 8.01 10.65 -9.98
CA ILE A 70 9.07 10.95 -10.95
C ILE A 70 10.26 11.65 -10.28
N ARG A 71 10.01 12.58 -9.36
CA ARG A 71 11.06 13.26 -8.59
C ARG A 71 11.86 12.29 -7.73
N LYS A 72 11.20 11.29 -7.12
CA LYS A 72 11.88 10.25 -6.33
C LYS A 72 12.68 9.30 -7.23
N ASN A 73 12.08 8.83 -8.31
CA ASN A 73 12.63 7.79 -9.18
C ASN A 73 12.58 8.21 -10.66
N ARG A 74 13.46 9.14 -11.05
CA ARG A 74 13.47 9.73 -12.40
C ARG A 74 13.76 8.71 -13.51
N MET A 75 14.61 7.73 -13.24
CA MET A 75 15.06 6.72 -14.21
C MET A 75 14.02 5.65 -14.51
N VAL A 76 12.97 5.52 -13.68
CA VAL A 76 11.97 4.46 -13.84
C VAL A 76 10.92 4.88 -14.86
N ILE A 77 11.09 4.46 -16.11
CA ILE A 77 10.24 4.82 -17.26
C ILE A 77 8.78 4.39 -17.08
N GLY A 78 8.52 3.32 -16.33
CA GLY A 78 7.16 2.90 -15.99
C GLY A 78 6.35 3.97 -15.27
N ASN A 79 6.98 4.89 -14.52
CA ASN A 79 6.30 6.01 -13.89
C ASN A 79 5.87 7.08 -14.91
N TRP A 80 6.72 7.34 -15.90
CA TRP A 80 6.45 8.26 -17.00
C TRP A 80 5.30 7.77 -17.89
N LEU A 81 5.34 6.49 -18.30
CA LEU A 81 4.28 5.86 -19.10
C LEU A 81 2.92 5.90 -18.39
N LYS A 82 2.87 5.53 -17.10
CA LYS A 82 1.63 5.59 -16.30
C LYS A 82 1.09 7.02 -16.20
N TYR A 83 1.97 8.01 -16.08
CA TYR A 83 1.55 9.40 -16.00
C TYR A 83 1.01 9.91 -17.35
N ALA A 84 1.70 9.62 -18.44
CA ALA A 84 1.29 10.00 -19.79
C ALA A 84 -0.06 9.36 -20.18
N GLN A 85 -0.22 8.06 -19.92
CA GLN A 85 -1.48 7.34 -20.15
C GLN A 85 -2.64 7.91 -19.31
N TRP A 86 -2.36 8.36 -18.09
CA TRP A 86 -3.38 9.01 -17.26
C TRP A 86 -3.80 10.37 -17.83
N GLU A 87 -2.88 11.23 -18.27
CA GLU A 87 -3.24 12.51 -18.93
C GLU A 87 -3.98 12.28 -20.25
N GLU A 88 -3.65 11.23 -21.00
CA GLU A 88 -4.38 10.82 -22.20
C GLU A 88 -5.82 10.42 -21.86
N SER A 89 -6.05 9.66 -20.78
CA SER A 89 -7.40 9.31 -20.32
C SER A 89 -8.24 10.55 -19.93
N GLN A 90 -7.59 11.65 -19.54
CA GLN A 90 -8.23 12.94 -19.25
C GLN A 90 -8.41 13.81 -20.51
N LYS A 91 -8.10 13.29 -21.70
CA LYS A 91 -8.08 13.99 -22.99
C LYS A 91 -7.11 15.18 -23.04
N GLN A 92 -6.11 15.22 -22.17
CA GLN A 92 -5.10 16.28 -22.08
C GLN A 92 -3.85 15.92 -22.89
N VAL A 93 -4.03 15.75 -24.21
CA VAL A 93 -2.99 15.24 -25.11
C VAL A 93 -1.75 16.14 -25.14
N GLN A 94 -1.91 17.45 -25.03
CA GLN A 94 -0.77 18.38 -25.00
C GLN A 94 0.15 18.13 -23.79
N ARG A 95 -0.42 17.80 -22.64
CA ARG A 95 0.36 17.44 -21.44
C ARG A 95 1.00 16.08 -21.58
N ALA A 96 0.26 15.10 -22.11
CA ALA A 96 0.80 13.77 -22.39
C ALA A 96 2.04 13.84 -23.30
N ARG A 97 2.00 14.64 -24.37
CA ARG A 97 3.17 14.90 -25.22
C ARG A 97 4.35 15.47 -24.44
N SER A 98 4.13 16.52 -23.66
CA SER A 98 5.20 17.10 -22.82
C SER A 98 5.80 16.07 -21.85
N ILE A 99 5.02 15.11 -21.35
CA ILE A 99 5.52 14.03 -20.49
C ILE A 99 6.37 13.04 -21.28
N TYR A 100 5.95 12.65 -22.49
CA TYR A 100 6.74 11.78 -23.37
C TYR A 100 8.06 12.43 -23.77
N GLU A 101 8.06 13.70 -24.17
CA GLU A 101 9.29 14.45 -24.49
C GLU A 101 10.25 14.46 -23.29
N ARG A 102 9.75 14.78 -22.09
CA ARG A 102 10.54 14.73 -20.86
C ARG A 102 11.07 13.33 -20.54
N ALA A 103 10.34 12.28 -20.90
CA ALA A 103 10.77 10.91 -20.70
C ALA A 103 11.87 10.51 -21.71
N LEU A 104 11.75 10.96 -22.96
CA LEU A 104 12.79 10.80 -23.98
C LEU A 104 14.08 11.56 -23.60
N ASP A 105 13.97 12.75 -23.02
CA ASP A 105 15.13 13.47 -22.47
C ASP A 105 15.88 12.68 -21.39
N VAL A 106 15.19 11.76 -20.69
CA VAL A 106 15.79 10.91 -19.65
C VAL A 106 16.39 9.65 -20.24
N ASP A 107 15.66 8.94 -21.10
CA ASP A 107 16.13 7.73 -21.76
C ASP A 107 15.57 7.60 -23.19
N HIS A 108 16.22 8.30 -24.10
CA HIS A 108 15.86 8.30 -25.53
C HIS A 108 16.11 6.94 -26.22
N ARG A 109 16.81 6.00 -25.57
CA ARG A 109 17.17 4.69 -26.16
C ARG A 109 16.13 3.62 -25.88
N ASN A 110 15.21 3.87 -24.95
CA ASN A 110 14.18 2.91 -24.61
C ASN A 110 13.12 2.84 -25.72
N VAL A 111 13.05 1.68 -26.39
CA VAL A 111 12.11 1.44 -27.50
C VAL A 111 10.65 1.54 -27.06
N THR A 112 10.32 1.27 -25.79
CA THR A 112 8.93 1.35 -25.30
C THR A 112 8.40 2.79 -25.17
N LEU A 113 9.28 3.80 -25.22
CA LEU A 113 8.86 5.21 -25.24
C LEU A 113 8.49 5.71 -26.64
N TRP A 114 8.95 5.03 -27.69
CA TRP A 114 8.70 5.35 -29.09
C TRP A 114 7.48 4.60 -29.64
#